data_AF-A0A645J9X7-F1
#
_entry.id   AF-A0A645J9X7-F1
#
_cell.length_a   1.000
_cell.length_b   1.000
_cell.length_c   1.000
_cell.angle_alpha   90.00
_cell.angle_beta   90.00
_cell.angle_gamma   90.00
#
_symmetry.space_group_name_H-M   'P 1'
#
loop_
_entity.id
_entity.type
_entity.pdbx_description
1 polymer ?
#
loop_
_entity_poly.entity_id
_entity_poly.type
_entity_poly.pdbx_seq_one_letter_code
_entity_poly.pdbx_strand_id
1 'polypeptide(L)' 'MAIGTVFEGRVPALGDKKLAFRVYYISPRADYATWRSTRQSFGYDMRSFEVRARAEGGDTPLLRPGMSVLVER' A
#
# COMPACT_ATOMS: atom_id res chain seq x y z
N MET A 1 -2.02 8.99 2.46
CA MET A 1 -0.79 8.50 3.11
C MET A 1 0.38 9.28 2.56
N ALA A 2 1.21 9.85 3.44
CA ALA A 2 2.45 10.53 3.08
C ALA A 2 3.66 9.64 3.38
N ILE A 3 4.81 9.94 2.79
CA ILE A 3 6.08 9.31 3.19
C ILE A 3 6.30 9.59 4.68
N GLY A 4 6.65 8.55 5.44
CA GLY A 4 6.81 8.60 6.89
C GLY A 4 5.55 8.26 7.69
N THR A 5 4.40 8.09 7.04
CA THR A 5 3.17 7.65 7.72
C THR A 5 3.36 6.23 8.25
N VAL A 6 3.02 6.03 9.53
CA VAL A 6 2.90 4.71 10.15
C VAL A 6 1.43 4.32 10.14
N PHE A 7 1.14 3.09 9.73
CA PHE A 7 -0.21 2.53 9.72
C PHE A 7 -0.19 1.09 10.23
N GLU A 8 -1.32 0.63 10.74
CA GLU A 8 -1.48 -0.76 11.18
C GLU A 8 -2.04 -1.60 10.03
N GLY A 9 -1.45 -2.77 9.82
CA GLY A 9 -1.92 -3.78 8.86
C GLY A 9 -2.10 -5.12 9.54
N ARG A 10 -3.13 -5.87 9.15
CA ARG A 10 -3.37 -7.24 9.60
C ARG A 10 -2.76 -8.25 8.64
N VAL A 11 -2.11 -9.28 9.18
CA VAL A 11 -1.54 -10.38 8.39
C VAL A 11 -2.33 -11.65 8.67
N PRO A 12 -3.23 -12.08 7.76
CA PRO A 12 -4.04 -13.28 7.95
C PRO A 12 -3.18 -14.54 8.18
N ALA A 13 -2.04 -14.64 7.50
CA ALA A 13 -1.11 -15.77 7.62
C ALA A 13 -0.46 -15.92 9.00
N LEU A 14 -0.56 -14.90 9.87
CA LEU A 14 -0.03 -14.91 11.24
C LEU A 14 -1.17 -14.92 12.29
N GLY A 15 -2.38 -15.35 11.91
CA GLY A 15 -3.54 -15.36 12.80
C GLY A 15 -4.12 -13.96 13.04
N ASP A 16 -4.27 -13.17 11.96
CA ASP A 16 -4.79 -11.79 12.00
C ASP A 16 -3.99 -10.82 12.88
N LYS A 17 -2.71 -11.13 13.11
CA LYS A 17 -1.81 -10.28 13.90
C LYS A 17 -1.70 -8.89 13.26
N LYS A 18 -1.85 -7.85 14.09
CA LYS A 18 -1.65 -6.45 13.71
C LYS A 18 -0.17 -6.11 13.80
N LEU A 19 0.36 -5.52 12.73
CA LEU A 19 1.74 -5.06 12.64
C LEU A 19 1.76 -3.60 12.18
N ALA A 20 2.72 -2.84 12.70
CA ALA A 20 2.94 -1.47 12.28
C ALA A 20 3.83 -1.44 11.03
N PHE A 21 3.42 -0.67 10.04
CA PHE A 21 4.14 -0.47 8.79
C PHE A 21 4.38 1.02 8.57
N ARG A 22 5.61 1.37 8.18
CA ARG A 22 5.98 2.73 7.80
C ARG A 22 6.17 2.86 6.31
N VAL A 23 5.47 3.80 5.70
CA VAL A 23 5.64 4.16 4.29
C VAL A 23 6.99 4.86 4.12
N TYR A 24 7.84 4.31 3.26
CA TYR A 24 9.15 4.92 2.96
C TYR A 24 9.26 5.38 1.50
N TYR A 25 8.36 4.91 0.63
CA TYR A 25 8.37 5.28 -0.78
C TYR A 25 6.95 5.29 -1.33
N ILE A 26 6.66 6.33 -2.10
CA ILE A 26 5.45 6.44 -2.91
C ILE A 26 5.95 6.72 -4.33
N SER A 27 5.58 5.88 -5.29
CA SER A 27 6.00 6.07 -6.68
C SER A 27 5.41 7.37 -7.24
N PRO A 28 6.24 8.37 -7.61
CA PRO A 28 5.75 9.58 -8.23
C PRO A 28 5.44 9.24 -9.69
N ARG A 29 4.21 8.79 -9.97
CA ARG A 29 3.78 8.58 -11.36
C ARG A 29 3.59 9.95 -12.03
N ALA A 30 4.65 10.49 -12.63
CA ALA A 30 4.63 11.74 -13.39
C ALA A 30 3.66 11.71 -14.58
N ASP A 31 3.29 10.52 -15.07
CA ASP A 31 2.32 10.29 -16.16
C ASP A 31 0.84 10.57 -15.79
N TYR A 32 0.55 10.99 -14.56
CA TYR A 32 -0.81 11.32 -14.12
C TYR A 32 -1.16 12.80 -14.27
N ALA A 33 -0.17 13.64 -14.57
CA ALA A 33 -0.34 15.09 -14.75
C ALA A 33 -0.83 15.48 -16.15
N THR A 34 -1.05 14.52 -17.05
CA THR A 34 -1.60 14.73 -18.38
C THR A 34 -3.11 14.48 -18.37
N TRP A 35 -3.86 15.55 -18.14
CA TRP A 35 -5.31 15.56 -18.31
C TRP A 35 -5.63 15.30 -19.79
N ARG A 36 -6.21 14.13 -20.11
CA ARG A 36 -6.96 13.95 -21.36
C ARG A 36 -8.44 13.96 -21.04
N SER A 37 -9.11 15.05 -21.43
CA SER A 37 -10.55 15.15 -21.32
C SER A 37 -11.18 14.16 -22.30
N THR A 38 -12.14 13.41 -21.78
CA THR A 38 -13.15 12.65 -22.54
C THR A 38 -12.71 11.26 -23.04
N ARG A 39 -13.22 10.22 -22.38
CA ARG A 39 -14.11 9.25 -23.03
C ARG A 39 -14.97 8.55 -22.00
N GLN A 40 -16.28 8.71 -22.16
CA GLN A 40 -17.29 7.84 -21.55
C GLN A 40 -16.98 6.41 -22.02
N SER A 41 -16.37 5.61 -21.16
CA SER A 41 -16.25 4.18 -21.37
C SER A 41 -16.47 3.54 -20.01
N PHE A 42 -17.60 2.84 -19.91
CA PHE A 42 -17.98 2.02 -18.78
C PHE A 42 -16.87 1.00 -18.55
N GLY A 43 -15.96 1.30 -17.64
CA GLY A 43 -14.79 0.49 -17.33
C GLY A 43 -13.99 1.22 -16.28
N TYR A 44 -13.98 0.69 -15.07
CA TYR A 44 -13.30 1.28 -13.92
C TYR A 44 -11.81 1.47 -14.26
N ASP A 45 -11.37 2.71 -14.49
CA ASP A 45 -9.96 3.02 -14.72
C ASP A 45 -9.25 2.92 -13.37
N MET A 46 -8.92 1.69 -12.96
CA MET A 46 -8.35 1.36 -11.65
C MET A 46 -6.87 1.73 -11.61
N ARG A 47 -6.61 3.03 -11.68
CA ARG A 47 -5.28 3.59 -11.60
C ARG A 47 -4.82 3.63 -10.14
N SER A 48 -4.01 2.66 -9.74
CA SER A 48 -3.42 2.62 -8.39
C SER A 48 -2.04 3.29 -8.32
N PHE A 49 -1.71 3.83 -7.15
CA PHE A 49 -0.35 4.26 -6.81
C PHE A 49 0.40 3.09 -6.17
N GLU A 50 1.66 2.89 -6.56
CA GLU A 50 2.53 1.96 -5.87
C GLU A 50 3.08 2.64 -4.61
N VAL A 51 2.71 2.09 -3.45
CA VAL A 51 3.21 2.51 -2.14
C VAL A 51 4.04 1.37 -1.57
N ARG A 52 5.26 1.67 -1.12
CA ARG A 52 6.11 0.70 -0.43
C ARG A 52 6.24 1.09 1.04
N ALA A 53 5.98 0.12 1.89
CA ALA A 53 6.11 0.24 3.34
C ALA A 53 7.02 -0.86 3.89
N ARG A 54 7.65 -0.59 5.03
CA ARG A 54 8.43 -1.58 5.79
C ARG A 54 7.75 -1.79 7.13
N ALA A 55 7.74 -3.02 7.63
CA ALA A 55 7.32 -3.28 8.99
C ALA A 55 8.31 -2.60 9.95
N GLU A 56 7.79 -1.85 10.92
CA GLU A 56 8.56 -1.31 12.03
C GLU A 56 8.13 -2.05 13.31
N GLY A 57 9.01 -2.88 13.88
CA GLY A 57 8.75 -3.57 15.14
C GLY A 57 9.52 -4.88 15.33
N GLY A 58 9.53 -5.40 16.56
CA GLY A 58 10.20 -6.66 16.92
C GLY A 58 9.61 -7.91 16.27
N ASP A 59 8.40 -7.82 15.69
CA ASP A 59 7.70 -8.92 15.02
C ASP A 59 8.06 -9.10 13.53
N THR A 60 8.97 -8.27 13.01
CA THR A 60 9.51 -8.37 11.65
C THR A 60 10.02 -9.78 11.26
N PRO A 61 10.63 -10.60 12.15
CA PRO A 61 11.09 -11.95 11.81
C PRO A 61 9.99 -12.93 11.38
N LEU A 62 8.72 -12.63 11.71
CA LEU A 62 7.57 -13.50 11.36
C LEU A 62 7.07 -13.27 9.93
N LEU A 63 7.36 -12.11 9.34
CA LEU A 63 6.94 -11.75 7.99
C LEU A 63 7.87 -12.38 6.96
N ARG A 64 7.31 -13.21 6.08
CA ARG A 64 8.04 -13.80 4.94
C ARG A 64 7.65 -13.10 3.62
N PRO A 65 8.57 -12.99 2.65
CA PRO A 65 8.24 -12.50 1.32
C PRO A 65 7.07 -13.28 0.72
N GLY A 66 6.13 -12.57 0.08
CA GLY A 66 4.92 -13.15 -0.51
C GLY A 66 3.69 -13.17 0.40
N MET A 67 3.81 -12.77 1.66
CA MET A 67 2.65 -12.59 2.54
C MET A 67 1.84 -11.34 2.17
N SER A 68 0.51 -11.48 2.18
CA SER A 68 -0.42 -10.36 2.00
C SER A 68 -0.72 -9.68 3.34
N VAL A 69 -0.87 -8.36 3.28
CA VAL A 69 -1.25 -7.52 4.41
C VAL A 69 -2.58 -6.86 4.08
N LEU A 70 -3.57 -7.03 4.94
CA LEU A 70 -4.84 -6.33 4.86
C LEU A 70 -4.73 -5.01 5.62
N VAL A 71 -5.05 -3.92 4.95
CA VAL A 71 -5.04 -2.58 5.53
C VAL A 71 -6.46 -2.09 5.57
N GLU A 72 -6.95 -1.74 6.77
CA GLU A 72 -8.26 -1.12 6.93
C GLU A 72 -8.15 0.39 6.80
N ARG A 73 -9.22 1.02 6.29
CA ARG A 73 -9.28 2.44 5.94
C ARG A 73 -9.52 3.32 7.17
#